data_AF-A0A5E4KUJ2-F1
#
_entry.id   AF-A0A5E4KUJ2-F1
#
_cell.length_a   1.000
_cell.length_b   1.000
_cell.length_c   1.000
_cell.angle_alpha   90.00
_cell.angle_beta   90.00
_cell.angle_gamma   90.00
#
_symmetry.space_group_name_H-M   'P 1'
#
loop_
_entity.id
_entity.type
_entity.pdbx_description
1 polymer ?
#
loop_
_entity_poly.entity_id
_entity_poly.type
_entity_poly.pdbx_seq_one_letter_code
_entity_poly.pdbx_strand_id
1 'polypeptide(L)'
;MAEDLLTTVMAFIYTIGHWISEKIVGLVQSISGVLIPQTIVDAIGMLVILTIFLAIAEVAKKAIWIVVAVGWVLIIIRILILMIG
;
A
#
# COMPACT_ATOMS: atom_id res chain seq x y z
N MET A 1 -3.33 -16.07 -19.90
CA MET A 1 -3.06 -16.67 -18.57
C MET A 1 -2.47 -15.67 -17.58
N ALA A 2 -1.24 -15.16 -17.79
CA ALA A 2 -0.65 -14.16 -16.88
C ALA A 2 -1.22 -12.74 -17.08
N GLU A 3 -1.50 -12.34 -18.33
CA GLU A 3 -2.19 -11.07 -18.65
C GLU A 3 -3.61 -11.02 -18.07
N ASP A 4 -4.33 -12.13 -18.02
CA ASP A 4 -5.66 -12.19 -17.40
C ASP A 4 -5.62 -11.91 -15.90
N LEU A 5 -4.62 -12.46 -15.20
CA LEU A 5 -4.47 -12.25 -13.76
C LEU A 5 -4.08 -10.82 -13.42
N LEU A 6 -3.11 -10.25 -14.15
CA LEU A 6 -2.73 -8.84 -13.96
C LEU A 6 -3.92 -7.92 -14.25
N THR A 7 -4.64 -8.16 -15.34
CA THR A 7 -5.82 -7.36 -15.71
C THR A 7 -6.92 -7.47 -14.67
N THR A 8 -7.17 -8.68 -14.16
CA THR A 8 -8.16 -8.92 -13.09
C THR A 8 -7.79 -8.19 -11.80
N VAL A 9 -6.52 -8.23 -11.41
CA VAL A 9 -6.04 -7.54 -10.21
C VAL A 9 -6.08 -6.03 -10.39
N MET A 10 -5.66 -5.50 -11.54
CA MET A 10 -5.76 -4.08 -11.87
C MET A 10 -7.22 -3.60 -11.86
N ALA A 11 -8.13 -4.36 -12.45
CA ALA A 11 -9.57 -4.06 -12.45
C ALA A 11 -10.15 -4.07 -11.04
N PHE A 12 -9.72 -5.02 -10.20
CA PHE A 12 -10.12 -5.08 -8.79
C PHE A 12 -9.62 -3.86 -7.99
N ILE A 13 -8.34 -3.49 -8.15
CA ILE A 13 -7.75 -2.32 -7.50
C ILE A 13 -8.48 -1.04 -7.95
N TYR A 14 -8.73 -0.90 -9.24
CA TYR A 14 -9.50 0.23 -9.80
C TYR A 14 -10.91 0.28 -9.22
N THR A 15 -11.61 -0.85 -9.17
CA THR A 15 -12.98 -0.93 -8.65
C THR A 15 -13.04 -0.49 -7.18
N ILE A 16 -12.09 -0.95 -6.35
CA ILE A 16 -12.00 -0.53 -4.95
C ILE A 16 -11.70 0.96 -4.84
N GLY A 17 -10.72 1.46 -5.59
CA GLY A 17 -10.34 2.88 -5.55
C GLY A 17 -11.48 3.80 -5.99
N HIS A 18 -12.19 3.44 -7.06
CA HIS A 18 -13.34 4.17 -7.55
C HIS A 18 -14.50 4.12 -6.54
N TRP A 19 -14.80 2.95 -5.97
CA TRP A 19 -15.84 2.82 -4.96
C TRP A 19 -15.57 3.64 -3.69
N ILE A 20 -14.33 3.64 -3.20
CA ILE A 20 -13.94 4.44 -2.03
C ILE A 20 -14.03 5.94 -2.35
N SER A 21 -13.54 6.36 -3.51
CA SER A 21 -13.56 7.77 -3.91
C SER A 21 -14.96 8.28 -4.19
N GLU A 22 -15.87 7.49 -4.77
CA GLU A 22 -17.29 7.85 -4.90
C GLU A 22 -17.93 8.09 -3.54
N LYS A 23 -17.63 7.26 -2.53
CA LYS A 23 -18.14 7.47 -1.16
C LYS A 23 -17.59 8.75 -0.53
N ILE A 24 -16.29 9.00 -0.67
CA ILE A 24 -15.65 10.21 -0.16
C ILE A 24 -16.24 11.44 -0.85
N VAL A 25 -16.31 11.44 -2.18
CA VAL A 25 -16.85 12.55 -2.95
C VAL A 25 -18.34 12.74 -2.65
N GLY A 26 -19.13 11.66 -2.54
CA GLY A 26 -20.54 11.76 -2.17
C GLY A 26 -20.76 12.40 -0.80
N LEU A 27 -19.91 12.10 0.19
CA LEU A 27 -19.92 12.79 1.48
C LEU A 27 -19.57 14.27 1.34
N VAL A 28 -18.54 14.60 0.56
CA VAL A 28 -18.11 15.98 0.33
C VAL A 28 -19.19 16.77 -0.42
N GLN A 29 -19.85 16.18 -1.42
CA GLN A 29 -20.97 16.81 -2.14
C GLN A 29 -22.16 17.03 -1.21
N SER A 30 -22.48 16.07 -0.34
CA SER A 30 -23.54 16.19 0.67
C SER A 30 -23.31 17.37 1.63
N ILE A 31 -22.05 17.57 2.04
CA ILE A 31 -21.69 18.65 2.97
C ILE A 31 -21.57 20.01 2.26
N SER A 32 -20.99 20.04 1.06
CA SER A 32 -20.68 21.28 0.33
C SER A 32 -21.82 21.79 -0.56
N GLY A 33 -22.76 20.93 -0.95
CA GLY A 33 -23.81 21.25 -1.91
C GLY A 33 -23.33 21.47 -3.35
N VAL A 34 -22.04 21.25 -3.63
CA VAL A 34 -21.44 21.44 -4.96
C VAL A 34 -21.36 20.11 -5.69
N LEU A 35 -21.78 20.09 -6.96
CA LEU A 35 -21.58 18.95 -7.85
C LEU A 35 -20.09 18.83 -8.21
N ILE A 36 -19.45 17.76 -7.76
CA ILE A 36 -18.04 17.47 -8.07
C ILE A 36 -17.98 16.65 -9.37
N PRO A 37 -17.20 17.07 -10.38
CA PRO A 37 -17.02 16.33 -11.62
C PRO A 37 -16.44 14.93 -11.37
N GLN A 38 -16.87 13.96 -12.17
CA GLN A 38 -16.38 12.57 -12.13
C GLN A 38 -14.85 12.45 -12.33
N THR A 39 -14.25 13.35 -13.09
CA THR A 39 -12.79 13.41 -13.26
C THR A 39 -12.02 13.63 -11.96
N ILE A 40 -12.63 14.32 -10.98
CA ILE A 40 -12.06 14.52 -9.65
C ILE A 40 -12.23 13.26 -8.80
N VAL A 41 -13.33 12.52 -8.97
CA VAL A 41 -13.55 11.23 -8.30
C VAL A 41 -12.42 10.26 -8.67
N ASP A 42 -12.12 10.12 -9.97
CA ASP A 42 -11.06 9.23 -10.44
C ASP A 42 -9.67 9.65 -9.92
N ALA A 43 -9.39 10.96 -9.89
CA ALA A 43 -8.15 11.48 -9.32
C ALA A 43 -8.01 11.16 -7.83
N ILE A 44 -9.08 11.29 -7.05
CA ILE A 44 -9.11 10.92 -5.63
C ILE A 44 -8.94 9.41 -5.47
N GLY A 45 -9.59 8.61 -6.32
CA GLY A 45 -9.47 7.14 -6.31
C GLY A 45 -8.02 6.69 -6.48
N MET A 46 -7.30 7.31 -7.42
CA MET A 46 -5.87 7.05 -7.61
C MET A 46 -5.03 7.45 -6.40
N LEU A 47 -5.31 8.59 -5.76
CA LEU A 47 -4.61 9.02 -4.54
C LEU A 47 -4.86 8.05 -3.37
N VAL A 48 -6.08 7.55 -3.22
CA VAL A 48 -6.42 6.55 -2.20
C VAL A 48 -5.64 5.26 -2.43
N ILE A 49 -5.62 4.74 -3.67
CA ILE A 49 -4.84 3.55 -4.01
C ILE A 49 -3.37 3.77 -3.68
N LEU A 50 -2.79 4.90 -4.10
CA LEU A 50 -1.40 5.26 -3.80
C LEU A 50 -1.12 5.27 -2.30
N THR A 51 -2.05 5.81 -1.50
CA THR A 51 -1.93 5.86 -0.04
C THR A 51 -1.94 4.46 0.58
N ILE A 52 -2.80 3.57 0.09
CA ILE A 52 -2.84 2.16 0.52
C ILE A 52 -1.52 1.46 0.19
N PHE A 53 -1.01 1.63 -1.03
CA PHE A 53 0.28 1.07 -1.45
C PHE A 53 1.43 1.59 -0.57
N LEU A 54 1.46 2.90 -0.30
CA LEU A 54 2.44 3.52 0.59
C LEU A 54 2.37 2.93 2.00
N ALA A 55 1.17 2.77 2.57
CA ALA A 55 1.01 2.19 3.90
C ALA A 55 1.56 0.76 3.95
N ILE A 56 1.31 -0.07 2.93
CA ILE A 56 1.86 -1.42 2.83
C ILE A 56 3.40 -1.36 2.73
N ALA A 57 3.93 -0.49 1.88
CA ALA A 57 5.36 -0.32 1.69
C ALA A 57 6.08 0.15 2.97
N GLU A 58 5.46 1.04 3.75
CA GLU A 58 5.99 1.50 5.03
C GLU A 58 6.07 0.37 6.07
N VAL A 59 5.03 -0.45 6.16
CA VAL A 59 5.04 -1.64 7.03
C VAL A 59 6.13 -2.62 6.60
N ALA A 60 6.25 -2.87 5.29
CA ALA A 60 7.31 -3.72 4.74
C ALA A 60 8.71 -3.18 5.08
N LYS A 61 8.92 -1.85 4.96
CA LYS A 61 10.18 -1.19 5.34
C LYS A 61 10.53 -1.46 6.80
N LYS A 62 9.57 -1.36 7.71
CA LYS A 62 9.81 -1.65 9.14
C LYS A 62 10.19 -3.11 9.38
N ALA A 63 9.53 -4.04 8.69
CA ALA A 63 9.84 -5.47 8.79
C ALA A 63 11.26 -5.80 8.28
N ILE A 64 11.70 -5.20 7.18
CA ILE A 64 13.04 -5.39 6.63
C ILE A 64 14.11 -5.02 7.66
N TRP A 65 13.96 -3.89 8.33
CA TRP A 65 14.93 -3.45 9.35
C TRP A 65 15.04 -4.42 10.53
N ILE A 66 13.93 -5.03 10.95
CA ILE A 66 13.93 -6.06 11.99
C ILE A 66 14.71 -7.29 11.53
N VAL A 67 14.44 -7.77 10.32
CA VAL A 67 15.14 -8.94 9.75
C VAL A 67 16.64 -8.68 9.62
N VAL A 68 17.03 -7.48 9.16
CA VAL A 68 18.43 -7.08 9.04
C VAL A 68 19.10 -7.03 10.43
N ALA A 69 18.47 -6.39 11.42
CA ALA A 69 19.01 -6.32 12.77
C ALA A 69 19.21 -7.71 13.39
N VAL A 70 18.23 -8.60 13.25
CA VAL A 70 18.33 -9.99 13.73
C VAL A 70 19.44 -10.74 13.00
N GLY A 71 19.54 -10.59 11.67
CA GLY A 71 20.60 -11.21 10.87
C GLY A 71 22.00 -10.81 11.33
N TRP A 72 22.22 -9.52 11.58
CA TRP A 72 23.50 -9.02 12.10
C TRP A 72 23.83 -9.59 13.48
N VAL A 73 22.86 -9.61 14.39
CA VAL A 73 23.05 -10.19 15.74
C VAL A 73 23.44 -11.67 15.65
N LEU A 74 22.75 -12.46 14.82
CA LEU A 74 23.06 -13.88 14.64
C LEU A 74 24.45 -14.10 14.04
N ILE A 75 24.88 -13.25 13.09
CA ILE A 75 26.23 -13.29 12.52
C ILE A 75 27.28 -13.01 13.60
N ILE A 76 27.08 -11.96 14.42
CA ILE A 76 28.00 -11.61 15.50
C ILE A 76 28.12 -12.77 16.49
N ILE A 77 27.00 -13.35 16.92
CA ILE A 77 26.98 -14.53 17.81
C ILE A 77 27.80 -15.66 17.21
N ARG A 78 27.61 -15.94 15.91
CA ARG A 78 28.35 -17.00 15.22
C ARG A 78 29.86 -16.74 15.20
N ILE A 79 30.28 -15.50 14.97
CA ILE A 79 31.71 -15.12 15.00
C ILE A 79 32.29 -15.34 16.40
N LEU A 80 31.57 -14.95 17.46
CA LEU A 80 32.03 -15.13 18.84
C LEU A 80 32.19 -16.61 19.21
N ILE A 81 31.25 -17.46 18.79
CA ILE A 81 31.33 -18.91 19.00
C ILE A 81 32.59 -19.48 18.33
N LEU A 82 32.90 -19.06 17.10
CA LEU A 82 34.10 -19.48 16.37
C LEU A 82 35.41 -18.97 16.96
N MET A 83 35.39 -17.94 17.80
CA MET A 83 36.59 -17.42 18.46
C MET A 83 36.88 -18.11 19.79
N ILE A 84 35.85 -18.63 20.45
CA ILE A 84 35.94 -19.26 21.78
C ILE A 84 36.14 -20.77 21.68
N GLY A 85 35.62 -21.41 20.62
CA GLY A 85 35.85 -22.82 20.30
C GLY A 85 36.94 -23.00 19.26
#